data_AF-A0A127SB88-F1
#
_entry.id   AF-A0A127SB88-F1
#
_cell.length_a   1.000
_cell.length_b   1.000
_cell.length_c   1.000
_cell.angle_alpha   90.00
_cell.angle_beta   90.00
_cell.angle_gamma   90.00
#
_symmetry.space_group_name_H-M   'P 1'
#
loop_
_entity.id
_entity.type
_entity.pdbx_description
1 polymer ?
#
loop_
_entity_poly.entity_id
_entity_poly.type
_entity_poly.pdbx_seq_one_letter_code
_entity_poly.pdbx_strand_id
1 'polypeptide(L)'
;TYYVPASTFKMLNALIGIENGLTTPDEVYKWRGEKRLFPTWEKDMTLTQAMTASAVPVYQELARRIGLNRMQNEVKRIGFGNSNIGNKVDDFWLVGPLKITPQQEA
;
A
#
# COMPACT_ATOMS: atom_id res chain seq x y z
N THR A 1 -1.35 -18.71 12.16
CA THR A 1 -1.07 -18.99 10.73
C THR A 1 -0.80 -17.70 10.01
N TYR A 2 0.14 -17.71 9.07
CA TYR A 2 0.53 -16.53 8.27
C TYR A 2 -0.23 -16.47 6.94
N TYR A 3 -0.71 -15.28 6.58
CA TYR A 3 -1.37 -14.97 5.31
C TYR A 3 -0.77 -13.70 4.72
N VAL A 4 -0.91 -13.48 3.41
CA VAL A 4 -0.63 -12.16 2.84
C VAL A 4 -1.63 -11.16 3.43
N PRO A 5 -1.21 -9.93 3.80
CA PRO A 5 -2.13 -8.93 4.34
C PRO A 5 -3.15 -8.45 3.31
N ALA A 6 -2.84 -8.60 2.00
CA ALA A 6 -3.65 -8.04 0.94
C ALA A 6 -3.96 -6.56 1.22
N SER A 7 -5.21 -6.13 1.08
CA SER A 7 -5.54 -4.71 1.19
C SER A 7 -5.51 -4.14 2.61
N THR A 8 -5.35 -4.94 3.67
CA THR A 8 -5.15 -4.40 5.04
C THR A 8 -3.85 -3.60 5.11
N PHE A 9 -2.84 -3.98 4.32
CA PHE A 9 -1.56 -3.26 4.21
C PHE A 9 -1.70 -1.80 3.74
N LYS A 10 -2.82 -1.42 3.10
CA LYS A 10 -3.07 -0.03 2.70
C LYS A 10 -2.98 0.93 3.89
N MET A 11 -3.38 0.50 5.09
CA MET A 11 -3.23 1.29 6.32
C MET A 11 -1.77 1.67 6.57
N LEU A 12 -0.88 0.68 6.55
CA LEU A 12 0.54 0.90 6.80
C LEU A 12 1.23 1.66 5.66
N ASN A 13 0.85 1.37 4.40
CA ASN A 13 1.36 2.08 3.23
C ASN A 13 1.04 3.59 3.31
N ALA A 14 -0.19 3.95 3.69
CA ALA A 14 -0.58 5.34 3.92
C ALA A 14 0.23 6.00 5.05
N LEU A 15 0.36 5.33 6.20
CA LEU A 15 1.15 5.85 7.33
C LEU A 15 2.61 6.13 6.94
N ILE A 16 3.26 5.19 6.26
CA ILE A 16 4.64 5.35 5.79
C ILE A 16 4.74 6.53 4.81
N GLY A 17 3.81 6.64 3.87
CA GLY A 17 3.78 7.73 2.90
C GLY A 17 3.65 9.11 3.55
N ILE A 18 2.73 9.25 4.50
CA ILE A 18 2.44 10.50 5.21
C ILE A 18 3.60 10.89 6.11
N GLU A 19 4.12 9.95 6.91
CA GLU A 19 5.24 10.20 7.85
C GLU A 19 6.50 10.69 7.12
N ASN A 20 6.72 10.22 5.88
CA ASN A 20 7.86 10.60 5.07
C ASN A 20 7.59 11.82 4.16
N GLY A 21 6.44 12.49 4.31
CA GLY A 21 6.07 13.68 3.53
C GLY A 21 5.89 13.42 2.02
N LEU A 22 5.56 12.19 1.62
CA LEU A 22 5.44 11.79 0.21
C LEU A 22 4.02 11.90 -0.34
N THR A 23 3.06 12.12 0.56
CA THR A 23 1.63 12.28 0.27
C THR A 23 0.94 12.95 1.45
N THR A 24 -0.23 13.52 1.21
CA THR A 24 -1.18 13.91 2.26
C THR A 24 -2.51 13.16 2.08
N PRO A 25 -3.39 13.10 3.09
CA PRO A 25 -4.72 12.51 2.94
C PRO A 25 -5.55 13.14 1.82
N ASP A 26 -5.34 14.43 1.55
CA ASP A 26 -6.08 15.23 0.57
C ASP A 26 -5.42 15.31 -0.81
N GLU A 27 -4.21 14.77 -0.97
CA GLU A 27 -3.55 14.72 -2.27
C GLU A 27 -4.39 13.90 -3.26
N VAL A 28 -4.63 14.47 -4.45
CA VAL A 28 -5.37 13.81 -5.53
C VAL A 28 -4.42 13.04 -6.44
N TYR A 29 -4.57 11.72 -6.45
CA TYR A 29 -3.93 10.80 -7.40
C TYR A 29 -4.72 10.80 -8.70
N LYS A 30 -4.10 11.33 -9.76
CA LYS A 30 -4.74 11.52 -11.06
C LYS A 30 -4.86 10.21 -11.83
N TRP A 31 -6.05 9.93 -12.34
CA TRP A 31 -6.25 8.85 -13.30
C TRP A 31 -5.85 9.33 -14.70
N ARG A 32 -5.09 8.51 -15.45
CA ARG A 32 -4.51 8.91 -16.74
C ARG A 32 -5.24 8.27 -17.93
N GLY A 33 -6.48 7.80 -17.72
CA GLY A 33 -7.31 7.21 -18.77
C GLY A 33 -7.03 5.73 -19.03
N GLU A 34 -6.12 5.11 -18.29
CA GLU A 34 -5.82 3.68 -18.44
C GLU A 34 -6.97 2.79 -17.94
N LYS A 35 -7.26 1.70 -18.64
CA LYS A 35 -8.28 0.74 -18.21
C LYS A 35 -7.86 0.07 -16.90
N ARG A 36 -8.76 0.00 -15.92
CA ARG A 36 -8.52 -0.64 -14.62
C ARG A 36 -9.43 -1.86 -14.45
N LEU A 37 -9.09 -2.70 -13.46
CA LEU A 37 -9.87 -3.91 -13.15
C LEU A 37 -11.33 -3.60 -12.78
N PHE A 38 -11.56 -2.46 -12.15
CA PHE A 38 -12.90 -1.97 -11.79
C PHE A 38 -13.13 -0.57 -12.35
N PRO A 39 -14.26 -0.30 -13.03
CA PRO A 39 -14.62 1.04 -13.49
C PRO A 39 -14.69 2.07 -12.36
N THR A 40 -15.00 1.64 -11.14
CA THR A 40 -15.03 2.51 -9.96
C THR A 40 -13.66 3.10 -9.61
N TRP A 41 -12.57 2.49 -10.09
CA TRP A 41 -11.20 2.99 -9.95
C TRP A 41 -10.80 3.97 -11.07
N GLU A 42 -11.59 4.11 -12.13
CA GLU A 42 -11.31 4.94 -13.31
C GLU A 42 -11.71 6.40 -13.07
N LYS A 43 -11.14 6.99 -12.02
CA LYS A 43 -11.32 8.38 -11.64
C LYS A 43 -10.18 8.86 -10.75
N ASP A 44 -10.01 10.17 -10.68
CA ASP A 44 -9.17 10.82 -9.69
C ASP A 44 -9.63 10.45 -8.27
N MET A 45 -8.68 10.20 -7.38
CA MET A 45 -8.97 9.83 -5.99
C MET A 45 -8.00 10.49 -5.02
N THR A 46 -8.50 10.91 -3.87
CA THR A 46 -7.65 11.12 -2.70
C THR A 46 -7.23 9.78 -2.07
N LEU A 47 -6.25 9.78 -1.17
CA LEU A 47 -5.89 8.56 -0.42
C LEU A 47 -7.08 8.00 0.37
N THR A 48 -7.90 8.88 0.96
CA THR A 48 -9.11 8.50 1.68
C THR A 48 -10.12 7.80 0.77
N GLN A 49 -10.38 8.36 -0.42
CA GLN A 49 -11.28 7.74 -1.40
C GLN A 49 -10.74 6.40 -1.90
N ALA A 50 -9.43 6.31 -2.14
CA ALA A 50 -8.76 5.09 -2.56
C ALA A 50 -8.75 4.02 -1.46
N MET A 51 -8.70 4.40 -0.18
CA MET A 51 -8.84 3.47 0.95
C MET A 51 -10.22 2.82 0.93
N THR A 52 -11.28 3.64 0.88
CA THR A 52 -12.67 3.16 0.87
C THR A 52 -12.98 2.29 -0.35
N ALA A 53 -12.47 2.66 -1.53
CA ALA A 53 -12.65 1.89 -2.76
C ALA A 53 -11.68 0.69 -2.89
N SER A 54 -10.77 0.52 -1.92
CA SER A 54 -9.66 -0.42 -1.98
C SER A 54 -8.88 -0.35 -3.30
N ALA A 55 -8.70 0.86 -3.84
CA ALA A 55 -8.10 1.10 -5.15
C ALA A 55 -6.59 0.78 -5.15
N VAL A 56 -6.25 -0.44 -5.58
CA VAL A 56 -4.87 -0.93 -5.62
C VAL A 56 -3.93 -0.01 -6.41
N PRO A 57 -4.30 0.53 -7.60
CA PRO A 57 -3.39 1.36 -8.39
C PRO A 57 -2.86 2.61 -7.67
N VAL A 58 -3.69 3.25 -6.82
CA VAL A 58 -3.29 4.42 -6.02
C VAL A 58 -2.23 4.04 -4.99
N TYR A 59 -2.44 2.94 -4.28
CA TYR A 59 -1.49 2.45 -3.28
C TYR A 59 -0.21 1.86 -3.87
N GLN A 60 -0.27 1.36 -5.10
CA GLN A 60 0.92 0.98 -5.88
C GLN A 60 1.73 2.21 -6.29
N GLU A 61 1.08 3.30 -6.70
CA GLU A 61 1.76 4.56 -6.97
C GLU A 61 2.44 5.10 -5.71
N LEU A 62 1.74 5.13 -4.58
CA LEU A 62 2.34 5.54 -3.30
C LEU A 62 3.53 4.64 -2.91
N ALA A 63 3.39 3.32 -3.03
CA ALA A 63 4.50 2.39 -2.73
C ALA A 63 5.73 2.65 -3.61
N ARG A 64 5.53 2.97 -4.89
CA ARG A 64 6.62 3.37 -5.80
C ARG A 64 7.27 4.70 -5.40
N ARG A 65 6.48 5.69 -4.94
CA ARG A 65 7.00 6.95 -4.41
C ARG A 65 7.81 6.75 -3.12
N ILE A 66 7.35 5.85 -2.24
CA ILE A 66 8.08 5.46 -1.02
C ILE A 66 9.42 4.82 -1.41
N GLY A 67 9.41 3.91 -2.38
CA GLY A 67 10.58 3.20 -2.87
C GLY A 67 10.97 2.02 -1.98
N LEU A 68 11.66 1.05 -2.59
CA LEU A 68 11.92 -0.26 -1.98
C LEU A 68 12.69 -0.18 -0.66
N ASN A 69 13.79 0.58 -0.63
CA ASN A 69 14.65 0.67 0.56
C ASN A 69 13.92 1.27 1.75
N ARG A 70 13.21 2.39 1.54
CA ARG A 70 12.44 3.05 2.60
C ARG A 70 11.30 2.15 3.07
N MET A 71 10.56 1.54 2.15
CA MET A 71 9.47 0.62 2.50
C MET A 71 9.97 -0.55 3.35
N GLN A 72 11.09 -1.18 2.95
CA GLN A 72 11.66 -2.30 3.71
C GLN A 72 12.14 -1.86 5.10
N ASN A 73 12.77 -0.69 5.21
CA ASN A 73 13.22 -0.15 6.49
C ASN A 73 12.04 0.14 7.43
N GLU A 74 10.97 0.74 6.92
CA GLU A 74 9.80 1.10 7.71
C GLU A 74 8.99 -0.12 8.14
N VAL A 75 8.74 -1.08 7.23
CA VAL A 75 8.07 -2.34 7.54
C VAL A 75 8.83 -3.11 8.63
N LYS A 76 10.17 -3.11 8.56
CA LYS A 76 11.04 -3.73 9.57
C LYS A 76 11.05 -2.96 10.89
N ARG A 77 11.12 -1.62 10.86
CA ARG A 77 11.09 -0.75 12.04
C ARG A 77 9.81 -0.95 12.86
N ILE A 78 8.70 -1.15 12.17
CA ILE A 78 7.37 -1.34 12.77
C ILE A 78 7.15 -2.80 13.21
N GLY A 79 7.94 -3.74 12.67
CA GLY A 79 7.81 -5.16 12.99
C GLY A 79 6.54 -5.79 12.40
N PHE A 80 6.08 -5.30 11.24
CA PHE A 80 4.82 -5.75 10.65
C PHE A 80 4.97 -7.16 10.06
N GLY A 81 4.25 -8.14 10.63
CA GLY A 81 4.26 -9.53 10.17
C GLY A 81 5.65 -10.15 10.16
N ASN A 82 6.00 -10.83 9.07
CA ASN A 82 7.35 -11.37 8.84
C ASN A 82 8.37 -10.33 8.34
N SER A 83 7.94 -9.07 8.18
CA SER A 83 8.75 -7.92 7.75
C SER A 83 9.50 -8.07 6.42
N ASN A 84 9.11 -9.04 5.57
CA ASN A 84 9.79 -9.31 4.31
C ASN A 84 8.97 -8.78 3.14
N ILE A 85 9.46 -7.74 2.44
CA ILE A 85 8.78 -7.21 1.25
C ILE A 85 9.38 -7.72 -0.07
N GLY A 86 10.47 -8.49 -0.02
CA GLY A 86 11.18 -8.93 -1.22
C GLY A 86 11.76 -7.77 -2.04
N ASN A 87 11.75 -7.92 -3.36
CA ASN A 87 12.43 -7.00 -4.28
C ASN A 87 11.47 -6.16 -5.14
N LYS A 88 10.16 -6.36 -5.02
CA LYS A 88 9.15 -5.66 -5.82
C LYS A 88 8.22 -4.86 -4.93
N VAL A 89 8.37 -3.54 -4.98
CA VAL A 89 7.76 -2.61 -4.02
C VAL A 89 6.24 -2.46 -4.21
N ASP A 90 5.66 -2.87 -5.33
CA ASP A 90 4.28 -2.55 -5.68
C ASP A 90 3.31 -3.75 -5.71
N ASP A 91 3.73 -4.93 -5.26
CA ASP A 91 2.82 -6.09 -5.13
C ASP A 91 3.11 -7.02 -3.95
N PHE A 92 4.13 -6.74 -3.13
CA PHE A 92 4.56 -7.64 -2.04
C PHE A 92 3.46 -7.98 -1.01
N TRP A 93 2.48 -7.09 -0.83
CA TRP A 93 1.34 -7.33 0.06
C TRP A 93 0.21 -8.12 -0.60
N LEU A 94 0.18 -8.20 -1.94
CA LEU A 94 -0.81 -8.91 -2.73
C LEU A 94 -0.43 -10.38 -2.90
N VAL A 95 0.83 -10.64 -3.23
CA VAL A 95 1.32 -11.97 -3.62
C VAL A 95 2.43 -12.51 -2.72
N GLY A 96 2.82 -11.77 -1.69
CA GLY A 96 3.97 -12.07 -0.84
C GLY A 96 5.27 -11.46 -1.40
N PRO A 97 6.39 -11.60 -0.67
CA PRO A 97 6.61 -12.53 0.44
C PRO A 97 6.10 -12.03 1.80
N LEU A 98 5.54 -10.82 1.88
CA LEU A 98 5.02 -10.28 3.12
C LEU A 98 3.85 -11.12 3.62
N LYS A 99 3.94 -11.54 4.90
CA LYS A 99 2.86 -12.26 5.56
C LYS A 99 2.71 -11.79 7.00
N ILE A 100 1.48 -11.88 7.51
CA ILE A 100 1.11 -11.52 8.88
C ILE A 100 0.09 -12.54 9.43
N THR A 101 0.04 -12.70 10.75
CA THR A 101 -1.00 -13.52 11.41
C THR A 101 -2.19 -12.67 11.84
N PRO A 102 -3.40 -13.25 12.01
CA PRO A 102 -4.54 -12.50 12.55
C PRO A 102 -4.26 -11.86 13.92
N GLN A 103 -3.46 -12.51 14.77
CA GLN A 103 -3.08 -11.97 16.08
C GLN A 103 -2.14 -10.76 15.97
N GLN A 104 -1.35 -10.66 14.90
CA GLN A 104 -0.51 -9.50 14.63
C GLN A 104 -1.29 -8.36 13.96
N GLU A 105 -2.42 -8.65 13.30
CA GLU A 105 -3.30 -7.62 12.69
C GLU A 105 -4.31 -6.99 13.67
N ALA A 106 -4.65 -7.69 14.76
CA ALA A 106 -5.64 -7.25 15.75
C ALA A 106 -5.15 -6.09 16.61
#